data_AF-A0ABC8E9A9-F1
#
_entry.id   AF-A0ABC8E9A9-F1
#
_cell.length_a   1.000
_cell.length_b   1.000
_cell.length_c   1.000
_cell.angle_alpha   90.00
_cell.angle_beta   90.00
_cell.angle_gamma   90.00
#
_symmetry.space_group_name_H-M   'P 1'
#
loop_
_entity.id
_entity.type
_entity.pdbx_description
1 polymer ?
#
loop_
_entity_poly.entity_id
_entity_poly.type
_entity_poly.pdbx_seq_one_letter_code
_entity_poly.pdbx_strand_id
1 'polypeptide(L)'
;MARASKNKGGKNNFKNILMVIIFIYFLFIIFGRNLNNIYMIWNLLLAWIPLEISYFFKKVSTNKNKKKYSQTLIILLSVIWIISYPNAPYIITDLAHLNGNKYFEIINVNTEGTKFIFNNDLNVWTDFFYIFIAVWISSIISFASLYINKQIIMKKYNNIFSWLFLFIVSIFSGFNIYLSRFENFRSWNVIIAPYKTIVLISKNINKITFKFSMIFGGIIIIIYMITNLLINKLKDE
;
A
#
# COMPACT_ATOMS: atom_id res chain seq x y z
N MET A 1 5.19 -45.91 -7.52
CA MET A 1 6.22 -44.85 -7.34
C MET A 1 6.24 -43.98 -8.59
N ALA A 2 5.56 -42.83 -8.57
CA ALA A 2 5.66 -41.82 -9.63
C ALA A 2 5.89 -40.46 -8.99
N ARG A 3 6.92 -39.78 -9.48
CA ARG A 3 7.56 -38.59 -8.91
C ARG A 3 6.58 -37.42 -8.81
N ALA A 4 6.44 -36.89 -7.60
CA ALA A 4 5.98 -35.53 -7.37
C ALA A 4 6.91 -34.55 -8.11
N SER A 5 6.42 -34.00 -9.23
CA SER A 5 7.08 -32.87 -9.88
C SER A 5 6.99 -31.67 -8.93
N LYS A 6 8.13 -31.32 -8.36
CA LYS A 6 8.30 -30.12 -7.55
C LYS A 6 8.00 -28.91 -8.42
N ASN A 7 6.80 -28.38 -8.26
CA ASN A 7 6.34 -27.11 -8.81
C ASN A 7 7.12 -25.93 -8.18
N LYS A 8 8.41 -25.80 -8.52
CA LYS A 8 9.30 -24.72 -8.08
C LYS A 8 9.23 -23.48 -8.98
N GLY A 9 8.58 -23.57 -10.15
CA GLY A 9 8.51 -22.48 -11.14
C GLY A 9 7.53 -21.36 -10.82
N GLY A 10 6.46 -21.60 -10.05
CA GLY A 10 5.41 -20.58 -9.83
C GLY A 10 5.74 -19.48 -8.81
N LYS A 11 6.80 -19.63 -8.00
CA LYS A 11 7.03 -18.75 -6.83
C LYS A 11 7.59 -17.36 -7.17
N ASN A 12 8.25 -17.21 -8.33
CA ASN A 12 8.83 -15.94 -8.79
C ASN A 12 7.94 -15.18 -9.78
N ASN A 13 6.90 -15.81 -10.33
CA ASN A 13 6.14 -15.22 -11.44
C ASN A 13 5.32 -14.00 -11.01
N PHE A 14 4.60 -14.05 -9.90
CA PHE A 14 3.75 -12.93 -9.46
C PHE A 14 4.56 -11.64 -9.18
N LYS A 15 5.67 -11.77 -8.44
CA LYS A 15 6.53 -10.63 -8.13
C LYS A 15 7.16 -10.04 -9.40
N ASN A 16 7.60 -10.89 -10.32
CA ASN A 16 8.16 -10.46 -11.60
C ASN A 16 7.12 -9.74 -12.47
N ILE A 17 5.89 -10.25 -12.52
CA ILE A 17 4.76 -9.60 -13.22
C ILE A 17 4.51 -8.21 -12.63
N LEU A 18 4.44 -8.07 -11.30
CA LEU A 18 4.28 -6.77 -10.66
C LEU A 18 5.43 -5.81 -10.99
N MET A 19 6.69 -6.29 -11.00
CA MET A 19 7.83 -5.46 -11.39
C MET A 19 7.71 -4.96 -12.83
N VAL A 20 7.27 -5.81 -13.76
CA VAL A 20 7.03 -5.42 -15.15
C VAL A 20 5.90 -4.38 -15.25
N ILE A 21 4.79 -4.57 -14.53
CA ILE A 21 3.67 -3.61 -14.50
C ILE A 21 4.13 -2.26 -13.96
N ILE A 22 4.90 -2.24 -12.87
CA ILE A 22 5.44 -1.00 -12.28
C ILE A 22 6.41 -0.32 -13.24
N PHE A 23 7.27 -1.09 -13.92
CA PHE A 23 8.19 -0.56 -14.91
C PHE A 23 7.45 0.10 -16.08
N ILE A 24 6.41 -0.56 -16.62
CA ILE A 24 5.55 0.00 -17.65
C ILE A 24 4.86 1.28 -17.15
N TYR A 25 4.36 1.27 -15.91
CA TYR A 25 3.77 2.45 -15.29
C TYR A 25 4.76 3.63 -15.19
N PHE A 26 6.02 3.38 -14.82
CA PHE A 26 7.05 4.41 -14.79
C PHE A 26 7.37 4.98 -16.17
N LEU A 27 7.48 4.11 -17.20
CA LEU A 27 7.63 4.57 -18.57
C LEU A 27 6.43 5.43 -19.00
N PHE A 28 5.22 5.05 -18.62
CA PHE A 28 4.00 5.79 -18.94
C PHE A 28 3.97 7.19 -18.32
N ILE A 29 4.48 7.38 -17.10
CA ILE A 29 4.66 8.72 -16.50
C ILE A 29 5.73 9.52 -17.24
N ILE A 30 6.91 8.92 -17.47
CA ILE A 30 8.07 9.63 -18.03
C ILE A 30 7.78 10.10 -19.46
N PHE A 31 7.20 9.25 -20.30
CA PHE A 31 6.87 9.59 -21.69
C PHE A 31 5.61 10.45 -21.80
N GLY A 32 4.73 10.43 -20.79
CA GLY A 32 3.57 11.32 -20.71
C GLY A 32 3.90 12.79 -20.48
N ARG A 33 5.17 13.14 -20.19
CA ARG A 33 5.69 14.51 -19.99
C ARG A 33 4.99 15.35 -18.91
N ASN A 34 4.16 14.75 -18.06
CA ASN A 34 3.54 15.43 -16.94
C ASN A 34 4.40 15.29 -15.68
N LEU A 35 5.36 16.23 -15.53
CA LEU A 35 6.34 16.24 -14.43
C LEU A 35 5.69 16.29 -13.05
N ASN A 36 4.46 16.79 -12.95
CA ASN A 36 3.72 16.85 -11.69
C ASN A 36 3.44 15.46 -11.11
N ASN A 37 3.46 14.38 -11.90
CA ASN A 37 3.18 13.03 -11.44
C ASN A 37 4.44 12.22 -11.06
N ILE A 38 5.64 12.81 -11.14
CA ILE A 38 6.91 12.12 -10.79
C ILE A 38 6.94 11.70 -9.31
N TYR A 39 6.27 12.42 -8.41
CA TYR A 39 6.19 12.02 -7.00
C TYR A 39 5.55 10.63 -6.82
N MET A 40 4.68 10.20 -7.76
CA MET A 40 4.02 8.91 -7.70
C MET A 40 5.00 7.75 -7.94
N ILE A 41 6.06 7.99 -8.72
CA ILE A 41 7.17 7.04 -8.89
C ILE A 41 7.83 6.80 -7.52
N TRP A 42 8.14 7.88 -6.79
CA TRP A 42 8.72 7.79 -5.45
C TRP A 42 7.79 7.08 -4.46
N ASN A 43 6.50 7.41 -4.48
CA ASN A 43 5.52 6.78 -3.60
C ASN A 43 5.41 5.27 -3.86
N LEU A 44 5.39 4.83 -5.12
CA LEU A 44 5.34 3.40 -5.46
C LEU A 44 6.64 2.66 -5.13
N LEU A 45 7.81 3.30 -5.32
CA LEU A 45 9.10 2.73 -4.89
C LEU A 45 9.13 2.49 -3.38
N LEU A 46 8.63 3.44 -2.58
CA LEU A 46 8.52 3.29 -1.14
C LEU A 46 7.50 2.21 -0.74
N ALA A 47 6.39 2.09 -1.48
CA ALA A 47 5.39 1.03 -1.27
C ALA A 47 5.96 -0.38 -1.57
N TRP A 48 6.98 -0.48 -2.42
CA TRP A 48 7.63 -1.75 -2.75
C TRP A 48 8.47 -2.33 -1.60
N ILE A 49 9.08 -1.47 -0.77
CA ILE A 49 9.94 -1.85 0.37
C ILE A 49 9.27 -2.89 1.30
N PRO A 50 8.06 -2.67 1.84
CA PRO A 50 7.43 -3.63 2.73
C PRO A 50 7.15 -4.97 2.03
N LEU A 51 6.85 -4.98 0.73
CA LEU A 51 6.64 -6.23 0.00
C LEU A 51 7.92 -7.05 -0.12
N GLU A 52 9.06 -6.39 -0.40
CA GLU A 52 10.37 -7.06 -0.44
C GLU A 52 10.73 -7.71 0.90
N ILE A 53 10.53 -6.97 1.99
CA ILE A 53 10.80 -7.47 3.33
C ILE A 53 9.87 -8.66 3.65
N SER A 54 8.60 -8.61 3.25
CA SER A 54 7.66 -9.74 3.40
C SER A 54 8.13 -10.99 2.66
N TYR A 55 8.62 -10.84 1.43
CA TYR A 55 9.21 -11.97 0.68
C TYR A 55 10.47 -12.52 1.36
N PHE A 56 11.31 -11.64 1.91
CA PHE A 56 12.46 -12.05 2.70
C PHE A 56 12.01 -12.86 3.94
N PHE A 57 11.02 -12.38 4.71
CA PHE A 57 10.48 -13.13 5.85
C PHE A 57 9.90 -14.49 5.44
N LYS A 58 9.20 -14.58 4.31
CA LYS A 58 8.72 -15.85 3.76
C LYS A 58 9.86 -16.80 3.44
N LYS A 59 10.95 -16.30 2.86
CA LYS A 59 12.17 -17.08 2.56
C LYS A 59 12.83 -17.57 3.85
N VAL A 60 12.95 -16.73 4.88
CA VAL A 60 13.49 -17.10 6.20
C VAL A 60 12.60 -18.15 6.87
N SER A 61 11.28 -17.93 6.92
CA SER A 61 10.29 -18.81 7.56
C SER A 61 10.21 -20.21 6.94
N THR A 62 10.43 -20.32 5.63
CA THR A 62 10.39 -21.62 4.91
C THR A 62 11.75 -22.33 4.85
N ASN A 63 12.83 -21.70 5.30
CA ASN A 63 14.16 -22.31 5.28
C ASN A 63 14.31 -23.33 6.41
N LYS A 64 14.79 -24.54 6.07
CA LYS A 64 15.04 -25.61 7.06
C LYS A 64 16.18 -25.27 8.02
N ASN A 65 17.18 -24.50 7.57
CA ASN A 65 18.29 -24.09 8.42
C ASN A 65 18.00 -22.74 9.11
N LYS A 66 17.38 -22.80 10.29
CA LYS A 66 16.95 -21.62 11.08
C LYS A 66 18.12 -20.75 11.57
N LYS A 67 19.34 -21.28 11.67
CA LYS A 67 20.54 -20.54 12.13
C LYS A 67 21.20 -19.69 11.04
N LYS A 68 20.73 -19.77 9.78
CA LYS A 68 21.36 -19.06 8.64
C LYS A 68 21.26 -17.53 8.73
N TYR A 69 20.23 -17.00 9.41
CA TYR A 69 19.98 -15.56 9.47
C TYR A 69 20.04 -15.08 10.93
N SER A 70 20.70 -13.94 11.15
CA SER A 70 20.80 -13.32 12.47
C SER A 70 19.43 -12.85 12.98
N GLN A 71 19.15 -13.10 14.27
CA GLN A 71 17.94 -12.61 14.93
C GLN A 71 17.85 -11.07 14.91
N THR A 72 18.99 -10.40 15.05
CA THR A 72 19.09 -8.93 14.98
C THR A 72 18.61 -8.40 13.63
N LEU A 73 19.00 -9.05 12.52
CA LEU A 73 18.56 -8.68 11.17
C LEU A 73 17.04 -8.80 11.02
N ILE A 74 16.45 -9.87 11.57
CA ILE A 74 15.00 -10.10 11.49
C ILE A 74 14.24 -9.02 12.27
N ILE A 75 14.72 -8.65 13.46
CA ILE A 75 14.13 -7.58 14.27
C ILE A 75 14.24 -6.24 13.53
N LEU A 76 15.42 -5.90 13.01
CA LEU A 76 15.64 -4.66 12.27
C LEU A 76 14.70 -4.54 11.06
N LEU A 77 14.61 -5.60 10.25
CA LEU A 77 13.72 -5.63 9.10
C LEU A 77 12.24 -5.57 9.51
N SER A 78 11.88 -6.10 10.68
CA SER A 78 10.49 -6.04 11.18
C SER A 78 10.12 -4.60 11.54
N VAL A 79 11.04 -3.86 12.16
CA VAL A 79 10.85 -2.42 12.43
C VAL A 79 10.73 -1.63 11.13
N ILE A 80 11.64 -1.87 10.17
CA ILE A 80 11.58 -1.21 8.85
C ILE A 80 10.27 -1.56 8.14
N TRP A 81 9.81 -2.81 8.22
CA TRP A 81 8.53 -3.21 7.63
C TRP A 81 7.36 -2.47 8.24
N ILE A 82 7.28 -2.36 9.58
CA ILE A 82 6.18 -1.65 10.27
C ILE A 82 6.16 -0.18 9.87
N ILE A 83 7.33 0.48 9.79
CA ILE A 83 7.44 1.89 9.45
C ILE A 83 7.15 2.14 7.96
N SER A 84 7.52 1.22 7.07
CA SER A 84 7.35 1.38 5.62
C SER A 84 6.00 0.89 5.09
N TYR A 85 5.35 -0.06 5.77
CA TYR A 85 4.07 -0.63 5.35
C TYR A 85 2.97 0.42 5.13
N PRO A 86 2.77 1.42 6.01
CA PRO A 86 1.73 2.44 5.83
C PRO A 86 1.81 3.20 4.51
N ASN A 87 3.00 3.28 3.90
CA ASN A 87 3.19 3.95 2.61
C ASN A 87 2.46 3.24 1.45
N ALA A 88 2.25 1.92 1.52
CA ALA A 88 1.54 1.20 0.48
C ALA A 88 0.04 1.58 0.42
N PRO A 89 -0.76 1.52 1.51
CA PRO A 89 -2.13 2.03 1.51
C PRO A 89 -2.23 3.56 1.49
N TYR A 90 -1.18 4.30 1.86
CA TYR A 90 -1.15 5.78 1.81
C TYR A 90 -1.46 6.35 0.42
N ILE A 91 -1.02 5.67 -0.65
CA ILE A 91 -1.25 6.11 -2.04
C ILE A 91 -2.74 6.29 -2.36
N ILE A 92 -3.65 5.59 -1.66
CA ILE A 92 -5.11 5.81 -1.77
C ILE A 92 -5.46 7.28 -1.49
N THR A 93 -4.77 7.93 -0.56
CA THR A 93 -5.00 9.34 -0.23
C THR A 93 -4.52 10.31 -1.31
N ASP A 94 -3.68 9.86 -2.25
CA ASP A 94 -3.22 10.70 -3.35
C ASP A 94 -4.36 11.03 -4.33
N LEU A 95 -5.49 10.31 -4.27
CA LEU A 95 -6.74 10.69 -4.93
C LEU A 95 -7.20 12.11 -4.55
N ALA A 96 -6.83 12.62 -3.37
CA ALA A 96 -7.12 13.99 -2.98
C ALA A 96 -6.43 15.04 -3.88
N HIS A 97 -5.32 14.69 -4.54
CA HIS A 97 -4.65 15.59 -5.49
C HIS A 97 -5.49 15.86 -6.74
N LEU A 98 -6.47 15.01 -7.05
CA LEU A 98 -7.41 15.20 -8.15
C LEU A 98 -8.36 16.39 -7.92
N ASN A 99 -8.52 16.87 -6.68
CA ASN A 99 -9.41 17.99 -6.38
C ASN A 99 -8.99 19.30 -7.07
N GLY A 100 -7.73 19.44 -7.50
CA GLY A 100 -7.26 20.60 -8.25
C GLY A 100 -7.71 20.64 -9.72
N ASN A 101 -8.25 19.53 -10.23
CA ASN A 101 -8.51 19.35 -11.66
C ASN A 101 -9.96 19.71 -12.02
N LYS A 102 -10.11 20.53 -13.07
CA LYS A 102 -11.41 20.97 -13.59
C LYS A 102 -12.03 19.89 -14.49
N TYR A 103 -12.55 18.82 -13.88
CA TYR A 103 -13.18 17.71 -14.62
C TYR A 103 -14.52 18.08 -15.25
N PHE A 104 -15.25 19.02 -14.65
CA PHE A 104 -16.53 19.49 -15.17
C PHE A 104 -16.76 20.94 -14.79
N GLU A 105 -17.58 21.62 -15.59
CA GLU A 105 -18.10 22.95 -15.31
C GLU A 105 -19.60 22.87 -15.09
N ILE A 106 -20.08 23.65 -14.12
CA ILE A 106 -21.50 23.74 -13.79
C ILE A 106 -22.05 24.99 -14.48
N ILE A 107 -23.01 24.80 -15.38
CA ILE A 107 -23.68 25.90 -16.09
C ILE A 107 -25.15 25.89 -15.70
N ASN A 108 -25.63 27.01 -15.17
CA ASN A 108 -27.07 27.19 -14.93
C ASN A 108 -27.71 27.72 -16.21
N VAL A 109 -28.54 26.88 -16.84
CA VAL A 109 -29.30 27.26 -18.02
C VAL A 109 -30.67 27.72 -17.55
N ASN A 110 -31.02 28.98 -17.84
CA ASN A 110 -32.23 29.64 -17.34
C ASN A 110 -33.54 28.86 -17.60
N THR A 111 -33.55 27.95 -18.59
CA THR A 111 -34.73 27.20 -19.03
C THR A 111 -34.65 25.69 -18.79
N GLU A 112 -33.48 25.13 -18.51
CA GLU A 112 -33.27 23.66 -18.42
C GLU A 112 -32.67 23.21 -17.07
N GLY A 113 -32.43 24.15 -16.15
CA GLY A 113 -31.81 23.87 -14.85
C GLY A 113 -30.29 23.79 -14.92
N THR A 114 -29.69 23.12 -13.93
CA THR A 114 -28.24 22.99 -13.80
C THR A 114 -27.71 21.88 -14.71
N LYS A 115 -26.79 22.22 -15.61
CA LYS A 115 -26.12 21.30 -16.53
C LYS A 115 -24.65 21.11 -16.14
N PHE A 116 -24.20 19.86 -16.18
CA PHE A 116 -22.80 19.50 -15.99
C PHE A 116 -22.15 19.24 -17.35
N ILE A 117 -21.08 19.98 -17.68
CA ILE A 117 -20.30 19.79 -18.90
C ILE A 117 -18.93 19.25 -18.52
N PHE A 118 -18.61 18.05 -18.95
CA PHE A 118 -17.30 17.45 -18.72
C PHE A 118 -16.23 18.12 -19.58
N ASN A 119 -15.07 18.35 -18.98
CA ASN A 119 -13.91 18.88 -19.68
C ASN A 119 -13.38 17.84 -20.66
N ASN A 120 -13.18 18.23 -21.92
CA ASN A 120 -12.65 17.35 -22.96
C ASN A 120 -11.11 17.43 -23.10
N ASP A 121 -10.44 18.22 -22.25
CA ASP A 121 -8.98 18.26 -22.22
C ASP A 121 -8.42 16.97 -21.62
N LEU A 122 -7.77 16.16 -22.47
CA LEU A 122 -7.13 14.91 -22.09
C LEU A 122 -6.11 15.10 -20.96
N ASN A 123 -5.44 16.25 -20.86
CA ASN A 123 -4.44 16.49 -19.82
C ASN A 123 -5.04 16.40 -18.42
N VAL A 124 -6.26 16.93 -18.24
CA VAL A 124 -6.99 16.90 -16.96
C VAL A 124 -7.31 15.46 -16.55
N TRP A 125 -7.64 14.61 -17.52
CA TRP A 125 -7.92 13.19 -17.31
C TRP A 125 -6.65 12.36 -17.12
N THR A 126 -5.51 12.75 -17.69
CA THR A 126 -4.26 11.99 -17.54
C THR A 126 -3.86 11.84 -16.06
N ASP A 127 -3.97 12.89 -15.25
CA ASP A 127 -3.70 12.85 -13.82
C ASP A 127 -4.59 11.84 -13.07
N PHE A 128 -5.88 11.80 -13.45
CA PHE A 128 -6.82 10.82 -12.91
C PHE A 128 -6.33 9.41 -13.19
N PHE A 129 -5.96 9.10 -14.43
CA PHE A 129 -5.48 7.76 -14.79
C PHE A 129 -4.16 7.41 -14.11
N TYR A 130 -3.21 8.35 -14.02
CA TYR A 130 -1.94 8.11 -13.34
C TYR A 130 -2.12 7.79 -11.87
N ILE A 131 -2.94 8.57 -11.15
CA ILE A 131 -3.20 8.34 -9.74
C ILE A 131 -4.01 7.06 -9.55
N PHE A 132 -5.06 6.85 -10.33
CA PHE A 132 -5.91 5.66 -10.24
C PHE A 132 -5.11 4.36 -10.42
N ILE A 133 -4.27 4.27 -11.46
CA ILE A 133 -3.44 3.08 -11.68
C ILE A 133 -2.45 2.86 -10.52
N ALA A 134 -1.84 3.92 -9.99
CA ALA A 134 -0.96 3.80 -8.82
C ALA A 134 -1.71 3.30 -7.57
N VAL A 135 -2.93 3.78 -7.33
CA VAL A 135 -3.79 3.32 -6.24
C VAL A 135 -4.09 1.83 -6.39
N TRP A 136 -4.38 1.37 -7.61
CA TRP A 136 -4.61 -0.05 -7.88
C TRP A 136 -3.35 -0.90 -7.64
N ILE A 137 -2.21 -0.51 -8.21
CA ILE A 137 -0.94 -1.23 -8.03
C ILE A 137 -0.56 -1.29 -6.55
N SER A 138 -0.62 -0.15 -5.86
CA SER A 138 -0.27 -0.05 -4.44
C SER A 138 -1.22 -0.84 -3.53
N SER A 139 -2.51 -0.92 -3.86
CA SER A 139 -3.47 -1.77 -3.16
C SER A 139 -3.10 -3.24 -3.25
N ILE A 140 -2.67 -3.70 -4.44
CA ILE A 140 -2.20 -5.08 -4.64
C ILE A 140 -0.90 -5.34 -3.86
N ILE A 141 0.05 -4.40 -3.89
CA ILE A 141 1.31 -4.48 -3.12
C ILE A 141 1.02 -4.55 -1.62
N SER A 142 0.14 -3.66 -1.13
CA SER A 142 -0.30 -3.60 0.27
C SER A 142 -0.91 -4.93 0.69
N PHE A 143 -1.86 -5.46 -0.09
CA PHE A 143 -2.47 -6.75 0.15
C PHE A 143 -1.43 -7.88 0.18
N ALA A 144 -0.58 -7.99 -0.84
CA ALA A 144 0.39 -9.06 -0.97
C ALA A 144 1.38 -9.08 0.21
N SER A 145 1.87 -7.90 0.60
CA SER A 145 2.78 -7.75 1.74
C SER A 145 2.11 -8.21 3.04
N LEU A 146 0.91 -7.71 3.32
CA LEU A 146 0.16 -8.02 4.53
C LEU A 146 -0.28 -9.49 4.59
N TYR A 147 -0.72 -10.04 3.46
CA TYR A 147 -1.08 -11.45 3.30
C TYR A 147 0.09 -12.36 3.62
N ILE A 148 1.27 -12.10 3.06
CA ILE A 148 2.46 -12.91 3.32
C ILE A 148 2.77 -12.92 4.82
N ASN A 149 2.77 -11.76 5.48
CA ASN A 149 3.10 -11.68 6.91
C ASN A 149 2.01 -12.27 7.80
N LYS A 150 0.72 -12.05 7.51
CA LYS A 150 -0.37 -12.69 8.22
C LYS A 150 -0.26 -14.22 8.15
N GLN A 151 0.07 -14.77 6.99
CA GLN A 151 0.27 -16.21 6.82
C GLN A 151 1.48 -16.74 7.62
N ILE A 152 2.56 -15.97 7.73
CA ILE A 152 3.72 -16.33 8.57
C ILE A 152 3.34 -16.32 10.05
N ILE A 153 2.63 -15.28 10.52
CA ILE A 153 2.15 -15.18 11.91
C ILE A 153 1.16 -16.31 12.23
N MET A 154 0.24 -16.62 11.32
CA MET A 154 -0.73 -17.70 11.48
C MET A 154 -0.05 -19.06 11.66
N LYS A 155 1.00 -19.34 10.88
CA LYS A 155 1.76 -20.60 10.96
C LYS A 155 2.68 -20.67 12.18
N LYS A 156 3.22 -19.53 12.63
CA LYS A 156 4.13 -19.47 13.77
C LYS A 156 3.40 -19.50 15.12
N TYR A 157 2.23 -18.85 15.19
CA TYR A 157 1.44 -18.72 16.41
C TYR A 157 0.07 -19.40 16.23
N ASN A 158 -0.95 -18.67 15.77
CA ASN A 158 -2.27 -19.22 15.42
C ASN A 158 -3.09 -18.21 14.60
N ASN A 159 -4.31 -18.60 14.21
CA ASN A 159 -5.21 -17.75 13.45
C ASN A 159 -5.59 -16.45 14.19
N ILE A 160 -5.86 -16.52 15.50
CA ILE A 160 -6.26 -15.36 16.32
C ILE A 160 -5.16 -14.29 16.32
N PHE A 161 -3.92 -14.67 16.61
CA PHE A 161 -2.78 -13.74 16.58
C PHE A 161 -2.55 -13.16 15.18
N SER A 162 -2.85 -13.91 14.11
CA SER A 162 -2.75 -13.40 12.74
C SER A 162 -3.79 -12.31 12.44
N TRP A 163 -5.00 -12.42 13.00
CA TRP A 163 -6.03 -11.40 12.88
C TRP A 163 -5.75 -10.19 13.76
N LEU A 164 -5.26 -10.41 14.98
CA LEU A 164 -4.83 -9.33 15.86
C LEU A 164 -3.68 -8.52 15.22
N PHE A 165 -2.70 -9.20 14.62
CA PHE A 165 -1.63 -8.56 13.85
C PHE A 165 -2.19 -7.71 12.71
N LEU A 166 -3.09 -8.26 11.89
CA LEU A 166 -3.74 -7.52 10.81
C LEU A 166 -4.45 -6.27 11.34
N PHE A 167 -5.24 -6.41 12.41
CA PHE A 167 -5.95 -5.29 13.01
C PHE A 167 -4.99 -4.18 13.49
N ILE A 168 -3.99 -4.53 14.30
CA ILE A 168 -3.02 -3.56 14.86
C ILE A 168 -2.27 -2.84 13.74
N VAL A 169 -1.77 -3.58 12.75
CA VAL A 169 -1.03 -2.98 11.63
C VAL A 169 -1.92 -2.06 10.80
N SER A 170 -3.18 -2.42 10.57
CA SER A 170 -4.13 -1.59 9.82
C SER A 170 -4.45 -0.29 10.55
N ILE A 171 -4.72 -0.33 11.86
CA ILE A 171 -4.96 0.89 12.66
C ILE A 171 -3.71 1.77 12.72
N PHE A 172 -2.54 1.16 12.97
CA PHE A 172 -1.26 1.88 12.94
C PHE A 172 -1.00 2.53 11.58
N SER A 173 -1.35 1.85 10.49
CA SER A 173 -1.22 2.40 9.14
C SER A 173 -2.15 3.58 8.94
N GLY A 174 -3.41 3.51 9.40
CA GLY A 174 -4.33 4.63 9.36
C GLY A 174 -3.79 5.87 10.10
N PHE A 175 -3.16 5.68 11.26
CA PHE A 175 -2.52 6.77 12.01
C PHE A 175 -1.33 7.37 11.26
N ASN A 176 -0.48 6.53 10.67
CA ASN A 176 0.64 7.01 9.87
C ASN A 176 0.18 7.76 8.62
N ILE A 177 -0.89 7.30 7.96
CA ILE A 177 -1.50 8.00 6.83
C ILE A 177 -1.97 9.40 7.25
N TYR A 178 -2.58 9.52 8.44
CA TYR A 178 -2.95 10.82 9.00
C TYR A 178 -1.72 11.73 9.13
N LEU A 179 -0.69 11.29 9.84
CA LEU A 179 0.52 12.09 10.05
C LEU A 179 1.15 12.50 8.71
N SER A 180 1.18 11.59 7.74
CA SER A 180 1.76 11.86 6.43
C SER A 180 0.96 12.86 5.61
N ARG A 181 -0.37 12.96 5.81
CA ARG A 181 -1.24 13.88 5.06
C ARG A 181 -1.44 15.22 5.72
N PHE A 182 -1.57 15.26 7.05
CA PHE A 182 -1.90 16.49 7.78
C PHE A 182 -0.66 17.16 8.39
N GLU A 183 0.38 16.38 8.71
CA GLU A 183 1.59 16.89 9.36
C GLU A 183 2.83 16.81 8.44
N ASN A 184 2.65 16.44 7.17
CA ASN A 184 3.72 16.20 6.20
C ASN A 184 4.82 15.24 6.71
N PHE A 185 4.42 14.31 7.58
CA PHE A 185 5.33 13.31 8.12
C PHE A 185 5.78 12.35 7.03
N ARG A 186 7.06 11.96 7.07
CA ARG A 186 7.61 10.95 6.17
C ARG A 186 8.20 9.81 7.00
N SER A 187 8.09 8.58 6.52
CA SER A 187 8.49 7.38 7.26
C SER A 187 9.97 7.39 7.69
N TRP A 188 10.85 8.08 6.96
CA TRP A 188 12.26 8.24 7.32
C TRP A 188 12.54 9.32 8.37
N ASN A 189 11.57 10.15 8.75
CA ASN A 189 11.75 11.15 9.82
C ASN A 189 12.00 10.50 11.18
N VAL A 190 11.52 9.26 11.39
CA VAL A 190 11.83 8.46 12.59
C VAL A 190 13.34 8.31 12.78
N ILE A 191 14.10 8.21 11.68
CA ILE A 191 15.55 8.00 11.68
C ILE A 191 16.26 9.35 11.74
N ILE A 192 15.85 10.31 10.89
CA ILE A 192 16.55 11.59 10.75
C ILE A 192 16.29 12.52 11.94
N ALA A 193 15.09 12.49 12.52
CA ALA A 193 14.66 13.39 13.58
C ALA A 193 13.78 12.66 14.63
N PRO A 194 14.36 11.73 15.42
CA PRO A 194 13.59 10.90 16.35
C PRO A 194 12.86 11.72 17.42
N TYR A 195 13.52 12.73 18.01
CA TYR A 195 12.88 13.60 19.01
C TYR A 195 11.68 14.36 18.45
N LYS A 196 11.85 15.01 17.28
CA LYS A 196 10.75 15.73 16.60
C LYS A 196 9.60 14.78 16.26
N THR A 197 9.90 13.54 15.87
CA THR A 197 8.91 12.52 15.57
C THR A 197 8.10 12.13 16.81
N ILE A 198 8.74 11.93 17.96
CA ILE A 198 8.04 11.60 19.21
C ILE A 198 7.11 12.74 19.63
N VAL A 199 7.60 13.99 19.59
CA VAL A 199 6.79 15.18 19.90
C VAL A 199 5.60 15.26 18.95
N LEU A 200 5.82 15.06 17.64
CA LEU A 200 4.76 15.08 16.64
C LEU A 200 3.68 14.02 16.89
N ILE A 201 4.10 12.78 17.18
CA ILE A 201 3.18 11.68 17.51
C ILE A 201 2.36 12.05 18.74
N SER A 202 3.02 12.47 19.83
CA SER A 202 2.34 12.80 21.09
C SER A 202 1.29 13.91 20.94
N LYS A 203 1.61 14.96 20.16
CA LYS A 203 0.70 16.08 19.88
C LYS A 203 -0.54 15.65 19.08
N ASN A 204 -0.40 14.63 18.25
CA ASN A 204 -1.44 14.15 17.35
C ASN A 204 -2.23 12.97 17.91
N ILE A 205 -2.08 12.60 19.18
CA ILE A 205 -2.96 11.63 19.82
C ILE A 205 -4.24 12.35 20.26
N ASN A 206 -5.27 12.31 19.43
CA ASN A 206 -6.56 12.96 19.71
C ASN A 206 -7.73 12.19 19.07
N LYS A 207 -8.96 12.66 19.31
CA LYS A 207 -10.19 12.01 18.82
C LYS A 207 -10.27 11.98 17.28
N ILE A 208 -9.75 13.00 16.60
CA ILE A 208 -9.80 13.10 15.14
C ILE A 208 -8.85 12.07 14.52
N THR A 209 -7.60 12.02 15.00
CA THR A 209 -6.62 11.06 14.50
C THR A 209 -7.03 9.63 14.78
N PHE A 210 -7.62 9.36 15.95
CA PHE A 210 -8.17 8.04 16.26
C PHE A 210 -9.28 7.64 15.29
N LYS A 211 -10.27 8.50 15.04
CA LYS A 211 -11.36 8.22 14.09
C LYS A 211 -10.83 7.99 12.68
N PHE A 212 -9.91 8.84 12.21
CA PHE A 212 -9.29 8.69 10.90
C PHE A 212 -8.55 7.35 10.79
N SER A 213 -7.79 6.98 11.83
CA SER A 213 -7.06 5.72 11.89
C SER A 213 -7.97 4.49 11.84
N MET A 214 -9.12 4.55 12.52
CA MET A 214 -10.12 3.48 12.49
C MET A 214 -10.77 3.34 11.12
N ILE A 215 -11.09 4.46 10.45
CA ILE A 215 -11.67 4.45 9.10
C ILE A 215 -10.68 3.85 8.10
N PHE A 216 -9.46 4.39 8.03
CA PHE A 216 -8.45 3.89 7.09
C PHE A 216 -8.00 2.46 7.41
N GLY A 217 -7.84 2.12 8.69
CA GLY A 217 -7.56 0.76 9.09
C GLY A 217 -8.70 -0.21 8.72
N GLY A 218 -9.96 0.23 8.86
CA GLY A 218 -11.12 -0.50 8.37
C GLY A 218 -11.09 -0.74 6.87
N ILE A 219 -10.76 0.28 6.07
CA ILE A 219 -10.58 0.15 4.61
C ILE A 219 -9.52 -0.90 4.28
N ILE A 220 -8.35 -0.85 4.93
CA ILE A 220 -7.26 -1.83 4.72
C ILE A 220 -7.75 -3.25 5.03
N ILE A 221 -8.48 -3.45 6.13
CA ILE A 221 -9.04 -4.75 6.52
C ILE A 221 -10.08 -5.23 5.51
N ILE A 222 -10.98 -4.37 5.06
CA ILE A 222 -12.02 -4.70 4.07
C ILE A 222 -11.38 -5.11 2.74
N ILE A 223 -10.44 -4.32 2.23
CA ILE A 223 -9.66 -4.65 1.02
C ILE A 223 -8.99 -6.00 1.21
N TYR A 224 -8.34 -6.22 2.35
CA TYR A 224 -7.71 -7.50 2.66
C TYR A 224 -8.69 -8.68 2.61
N MET A 225 -9.85 -8.55 3.26
CA MET A 225 -10.86 -9.61 3.33
C MET A 225 -11.43 -9.93 1.95
N ILE A 226 -11.83 -8.91 1.18
CA ILE A 226 -12.38 -9.08 -0.17
C ILE A 226 -11.37 -9.77 -1.08
N THR A 227 -10.13 -9.27 -1.15
CA THR A 227 -9.11 -9.86 -2.02
C THR A 227 -8.76 -11.29 -1.58
N ASN A 228 -8.70 -11.56 -0.28
CA ASN A 228 -8.44 -12.91 0.23
C ASN A 228 -9.58 -13.89 -0.12
N LEU A 229 -10.84 -13.46 -0.03
CA LEU A 229 -11.99 -14.27 -0.42
C LEU A 229 -11.97 -14.59 -1.92
N LEU A 230 -11.71 -13.58 -2.77
CA LEU A 230 -11.60 -13.76 -4.22
C LEU A 230 -10.50 -14.76 -4.58
N ILE A 231 -9.32 -14.64 -3.97
CA ILE A 231 -8.19 -15.56 -4.25
C ILE A 231 -8.51 -16.99 -3.81
N ASN A 232 -9.22 -17.18 -2.71
CA ASN A 232 -9.60 -18.53 -2.28
C ASN A 232 -10.61 -19.14 -3.26
N LYS A 233 -11.65 -18.37 -3.64
CA LYS A 233 -12.65 -18.83 -4.60
C LYS A 233 -12.04 -19.21 -5.95
N LEU A 234 -11.15 -18.37 -6.49
CA LEU A 234 -10.45 -18.63 -7.75
C LEU A 234 -9.44 -19.79 -7.72
N LYS A 235 -9.12 -20.35 -6.54
CA LYS A 235 -8.31 -21.57 -6.42
C LYS A 235 -9.16 -22.83 -6.35
N ASP A 236 -10.41 -22.67 -5.93
CA ASP A 236 -11.36 -23.77 -5.75
C ASP A 236 -12.13 -24.05 -7.06
N GLU A 237 -12.17 -23.07 -7.99
CA GLU A 237 -12.60 -23.19 -9.40
C GLU A 237 -11.44 -23.65 -10.31
#